data_AF-A0A0D2GQS3-F1
#
_entry.id   AF-A0A0D2GQS3-F1
#
_cell.length_a   1.000
_cell.length_b   1.000
_cell.length_c   1.000
_cell.angle_alpha   90.00
_cell.angle_beta   90.00
_cell.angle_gamma   90.00
#
_symmetry.space_group_name_H-M   'P 1'
#
loop_
_entity.id
_entity.type
_entity.pdbx_description
1 polymer ?
#
loop_
_entity_poly.entity_id
_entity_poly.type
_entity_poly.pdbx_seq_one_letter_code
_entity_poly.pdbx_strand_id
1 'polypeptide(L)'
;MESLNMSVAIFVNNKISLAIPNSIFNALYHEYYNMLNNYSQYKQTLSEAMTRMDIATGSYFNIEESLPTYEVALAFYTIANMVHEKIEYNLRVLLASRPYYRQFYTIIEDRAQELAIAHGKAFIRISYKSF
;
A
#
# COMPACT_ATOMS: atom_id res chain seq x y z
N MET A 1 13.22 -23.19 19.09
CA MET A 1 13.70 -22.29 18.03
C MET A 1 12.61 -21.28 17.79
N GLU A 2 12.84 -20.06 18.29
CA GLU A 2 11.87 -18.96 18.32
C GLU A 2 11.55 -18.48 16.89
N SER A 3 10.27 -18.25 16.64
CA SER A 3 9.70 -17.78 15.37
C SER A 3 10.12 -16.34 15.06
N LEU A 4 11.34 -16.17 14.56
CA LEU A 4 11.83 -14.88 14.08
C LEU A 4 11.29 -14.65 12.65
N ASN A 5 10.66 -13.49 12.43
CA ASN A 5 10.03 -12.98 11.20
C ASN A 5 8.58 -13.41 10.92
N MET A 6 7.62 -13.01 11.77
CA MET A 6 6.18 -13.22 11.49
C MET A 6 5.45 -12.01 10.91
N SER A 7 6.07 -10.82 10.85
CA SER A 7 5.44 -9.60 10.36
C SER A 7 6.42 -8.66 9.64
N VAL A 8 5.90 -7.89 8.69
CA VAL A 8 6.56 -6.73 8.08
C VAL A 8 6.22 -5.48 8.90
N ALA A 9 7.23 -4.72 9.31
CA ALA A 9 7.04 -3.42 9.96
C ALA A 9 6.90 -2.30 8.92
N ILE A 10 5.82 -1.53 8.97
CA ILE A 10 5.59 -0.37 8.12
C ILE A 10 6.09 0.87 8.86
N PHE A 11 7.11 1.52 8.30
CA PHE A 11 7.70 2.73 8.85
C PHE A 11 7.12 3.98 8.19
N VAL A 12 6.73 4.94 9.03
CA VAL A 12 6.33 6.29 8.66
C VAL A 12 7.11 7.23 9.56
N ASN A 13 7.80 8.21 9.00
CA ASN A 13 8.64 9.19 9.69
C ASN A 13 9.63 8.52 10.66
N ASN A 14 10.30 7.46 10.18
CA ASN A 14 11.23 6.62 10.95
C ASN A 14 10.64 5.98 12.22
N LYS A 15 9.31 5.85 12.30
CA LYS A 15 8.61 5.16 13.40
C LYS A 15 7.75 4.03 12.84
N ILE A 16 7.65 2.94 13.59
CA ILE A 16 6.74 1.85 13.24
C ILE A 16 5.31 2.35 13.41
N SER A 17 4.57 2.42 12.30
CA SER A 17 3.16 2.82 12.26
C SER A 17 2.23 1.61 12.30
N LEU A 18 2.66 0.50 11.67
CA LEU A 18 1.87 -0.72 11.56
C LEU A 18 2.79 -1.95 11.48
N ALA A 19 2.44 -3.05 12.13
CA ALA A 19 3.08 -4.35 11.92
C ALA A 19 2.08 -5.28 11.24
N ILE A 20 2.39 -5.76 10.04
CA ILE A 20 1.49 -6.60 9.23
C ILE A 20 2.03 -8.03 9.20
N PRO A 21 1.26 -9.06 9.59
CA PRO A 21 1.68 -10.44 9.43
C PRO A 21 2.15 -10.75 7.99
N ASN A 22 3.25 -11.48 7.83
CA ASN A 22 3.87 -11.71 6.51
C ASN A 22 2.89 -12.34 5.50
N SER A 23 2.03 -13.25 5.94
CA SER A 23 1.00 -13.85 5.08
C SER A 23 0.01 -12.82 4.53
N ILE A 24 -0.35 -11.83 5.35
CA ILE A 24 -1.25 -10.74 4.97
C ILE A 24 -0.53 -9.75 4.05
N PHE A 25 0.74 -9.41 4.36
CA PHE A 25 1.54 -8.51 3.53
C PHE A 25 1.83 -9.09 2.15
N ASN A 26 2.15 -10.39 2.06
CA ASN A 26 2.36 -11.07 0.78
C ASN A 26 1.07 -11.11 -0.05
N ALA A 27 -0.07 -11.42 0.56
CA ALA A 27 -1.36 -11.34 -0.12
C ALA A 27 -1.63 -9.92 -0.63
N LEU A 28 -1.29 -8.89 0.16
CA LEU A 28 -1.43 -7.49 -0.24
C LEU A 28 -0.56 -7.15 -1.44
N TYR A 29 0.73 -7.52 -1.41
CA TYR A 29 1.65 -7.33 -2.53
C TYR A 29 1.11 -7.95 -3.82
N HIS A 30 0.59 -9.19 -3.75
CA HIS A 30 0.00 -9.83 -4.93
C HIS A 30 -1.25 -9.12 -5.44
N GLU A 31 -2.11 -8.62 -4.56
CA GLU A 31 -3.27 -7.81 -4.97
C GLU A 31 -2.84 -6.51 -5.67
N TYR A 32 -1.81 -5.83 -5.16
CA TYR A 32 -1.26 -4.62 -5.77
C TYR A 32 -0.61 -4.93 -7.12
N TYR A 33 0.19 -5.98 -7.20
CA TYR A 33 0.84 -6.41 -8.45
C TYR A 33 -0.17 -6.80 -9.53
N ASN A 34 -1.21 -7.56 -9.14
CA ASN A 34 -2.30 -7.93 -10.04
C ASN A 34 -3.07 -6.70 -10.52
N MET A 35 -3.36 -5.76 -9.63
CA MET A 35 -4.01 -4.51 -10.01
C MET A 35 -3.14 -3.70 -10.97
N LEU A 36 -1.85 -3.52 -10.67
CA LEU A 36 -0.91 -2.80 -11.50
C LEU A 36 -0.78 -3.41 -12.91
N ASN A 37 -0.93 -4.72 -13.05
CA ASN A 37 -0.95 -5.37 -14.37
C ASN A 37 -2.11 -4.94 -15.25
N ASN A 38 -3.25 -4.58 -14.66
CA ASN A 38 -4.41 -4.05 -15.37
C ASN A 38 -4.30 -2.55 -15.70
N TYR A 39 -3.36 -1.84 -15.06
CA TYR A 39 -3.15 -0.40 -15.23
C TYR A 39 -1.70 -0.11 -15.64
N SER A 40 -1.36 -0.51 -16.86
CA SER A 40 0.02 -0.48 -17.37
C SER A 40 0.65 0.92 -17.39
N GLN A 41 -0.17 1.98 -17.45
CA GLN A 41 0.32 3.36 -17.39
C GLN A 41 1.09 3.69 -16.10
N TYR A 42 0.86 2.95 -15.01
CA TYR A 42 1.56 3.16 -13.74
C TYR A 42 2.77 2.25 -13.54
N LYS A 43 3.02 1.27 -14.44
CA LYS A 43 4.09 0.27 -14.24
C LYS A 43 5.46 0.89 -14.07
N GLN A 44 5.82 1.83 -14.94
CA GLN A 44 7.12 2.51 -14.86
C GLN A 44 7.21 3.34 -13.57
N THR A 45 6.18 4.12 -13.26
CA THR A 45 6.12 4.98 -12.06
C THR A 45 6.21 4.18 -10.76
N LEU A 46 5.62 2.99 -10.72
CA LEU A 46 5.53 2.17 -9.51
C LEU A 46 6.57 1.04 -9.43
N SER A 47 7.43 0.88 -10.43
CA SER A 47 8.40 -0.22 -10.50
C SER A 47 9.23 -0.34 -9.22
N GLU A 48 9.85 0.75 -8.78
CA GLU A 48 10.68 0.76 -7.57
C GLU A 48 9.88 0.51 -6.28
N ALA A 49 8.68 1.10 -6.17
CA ALA A 49 7.80 0.91 -5.03
C ALA A 49 7.36 -0.56 -4.90
N MET A 50 7.05 -1.21 -6.03
CA MET A 50 6.69 -2.63 -6.07
C MET A 50 7.89 -3.52 -5.75
N THR A 51 9.08 -3.21 -6.26
CA THR A 51 10.31 -3.92 -5.86
C THR A 51 10.56 -3.80 -4.36
N ARG A 52 10.35 -2.61 -3.78
CA ARG A 52 10.48 -2.39 -2.33
C ARG A 52 9.45 -3.19 -1.52
N MET A 53 8.21 -3.32 -2.00
CA MET A 53 7.23 -4.19 -1.36
C MET A 53 7.65 -5.66 -1.41
N ASP A 54 8.14 -6.15 -2.56
CA ASP A 54 8.55 -7.55 -2.74
C ASP A 54 9.64 -7.95 -1.73
N ILE A 55 10.69 -7.10 -1.61
CA ILE A 55 11.81 -7.33 -0.68
C ILE A 55 11.45 -7.11 0.80
N ALA A 56 10.38 -6.36 1.10
CA ALA A 56 9.98 -6.07 2.48
C ALA A 56 9.45 -7.30 3.23
N THR A 57 9.15 -8.39 2.50
CA THR A 57 8.71 -9.67 3.07
C THR A 57 9.70 -10.17 4.13
N GLY A 58 9.29 -10.17 5.40
CA GLY A 58 10.14 -10.56 6.53
C GLY A 58 11.10 -9.48 7.04
N SER A 59 10.93 -8.21 6.63
CA SER A 59 11.70 -7.08 7.14
C SER A 59 10.81 -5.87 7.43
N TYR A 60 10.98 -4.79 6.69
CA TYR A 60 10.26 -3.54 6.84
C TYR A 60 9.96 -2.88 5.50
N PHE A 61 8.92 -2.05 5.48
CA PHE A 61 8.55 -1.23 4.34
C PHE A 61 8.53 0.23 4.78
N ASN A 62 9.46 1.04 4.28
CA ASN A 62 9.55 2.47 4.60
C ASN A 62 8.73 3.28 3.58
N ILE A 63 7.78 4.06 4.07
CA ILE A 63 6.81 4.79 3.23
C ILE A 63 7.48 5.94 2.49
N GLU A 64 8.34 6.71 3.15
CA GLU A 64 9.03 7.85 2.54
C GLU A 64 10.00 7.42 1.43
N GLU A 65 10.71 6.32 1.63
CA GLU A 65 11.63 5.76 0.63
C GLU A 65 10.89 5.09 -0.54
N SER A 66 9.74 4.48 -0.27
CA SER A 66 8.98 3.76 -1.29
C SER A 66 8.07 4.66 -2.09
N LEU A 67 7.59 5.76 -1.49
CA LEU A 67 6.73 6.78 -2.09
C LEU A 67 7.37 8.17 -1.93
N PRO A 68 8.49 8.43 -2.63
CA PRO A 68 9.31 9.61 -2.38
C PRO A 68 8.73 10.89 -3.00
N THR A 69 7.93 10.77 -4.06
CA THR A 69 7.38 11.92 -4.80
C THR A 69 5.87 11.89 -4.86
N TYR A 70 5.26 13.06 -5.09
CA TYR A 70 3.82 13.18 -5.26
C TYR A 70 3.29 12.25 -6.35
N GLU A 71 3.97 12.17 -7.51
CA GLU A 71 3.54 11.35 -8.64
C GLU A 71 3.54 9.86 -8.29
N VAL A 72 4.56 9.38 -7.58
CA VAL A 72 4.64 7.99 -7.12
C VAL A 72 3.58 7.71 -6.07
N ALA A 73 3.46 8.59 -5.05
CA ALA A 73 2.49 8.42 -3.99
C ALA A 73 1.04 8.44 -4.51
N LEU A 74 0.71 9.34 -5.45
CA LEU A 74 -0.61 9.43 -6.07
C LEU A 74 -0.92 8.19 -6.93
N ALA A 75 0.03 7.73 -7.75
CA ALA A 75 -0.15 6.53 -8.55
C ALA A 75 -0.36 5.31 -7.65
N PHE A 76 0.43 5.19 -6.57
CA PHE A 76 0.32 4.10 -5.63
C PHE A 76 -0.99 4.16 -4.84
N TYR A 77 -1.43 5.36 -4.41
CA TYR A 77 -2.74 5.59 -3.81
C TYR A 77 -3.88 5.16 -4.74
N THR A 78 -3.78 5.48 -6.03
CA THR A 78 -4.80 5.10 -7.03
C THR A 78 -4.93 3.57 -7.10
N ILE A 79 -3.80 2.85 -7.17
CA ILE A 79 -3.78 1.38 -7.11
C ILE A 79 -4.30 0.86 -5.77
N ALA A 80 -3.84 1.44 -4.66
CA ALA A 80 -4.22 1.07 -3.31
C ALA A 80 -5.73 1.20 -3.07
N ASN A 81 -6.36 2.25 -3.61
CA ASN A 81 -7.79 2.46 -3.51
C ASN A 81 -8.60 1.35 -4.20
N MET A 82 -8.22 1.00 -5.42
CA MET A 82 -8.88 -0.09 -6.16
C MET A 82 -8.69 -1.44 -5.46
N VAL A 83 -7.51 -1.69 -4.90
CA VAL A 83 -7.27 -2.90 -4.11
C VAL A 83 -8.07 -2.88 -2.81
N HIS A 84 -8.13 -1.75 -2.13
CA HIS A 84 -8.90 -1.58 -0.90
C HIS A 84 -10.37 -1.91 -1.11
N GLU A 85 -11.01 -1.31 -2.11
CA GLU A 85 -12.41 -1.59 -2.45
C GLU A 85 -12.61 -3.07 -2.82
N LYS A 86 -11.74 -3.64 -3.66
CA LYS A 86 -11.79 -5.07 -4.00
C LYS A 86 -11.75 -5.94 -2.74
N ILE A 87 -10.87 -5.63 -1.80
CA ILE A 87 -10.71 -6.38 -0.54
C ILE A 87 -11.93 -6.24 0.37
N GLU A 88 -12.50 -5.03 0.49
CA GLU A 88 -13.66 -4.77 1.35
C GLU A 88 -14.89 -5.58 0.93
N TYR A 89 -15.10 -5.75 -0.38
CA TYR A 89 -16.25 -6.47 -0.92
C TYR A 89 -15.98 -7.95 -1.23
N ASN A 90 -14.72 -8.41 -1.18
CA ASN A 90 -14.39 -9.81 -1.43
C ASN A 90 -14.69 -10.70 -0.21
N LEU A 91 -15.70 -11.57 -0.34
CA LEU A 91 -16.09 -12.54 0.69
C LEU A 91 -15.03 -13.62 0.99
N ARG A 92 -14.05 -13.81 0.09
CA ARG A 92 -12.95 -14.77 0.27
C ARG A 92 -11.82 -14.21 1.14
N VAL A 93 -11.78 -12.90 1.36
CA VAL A 93 -10.79 -12.28 2.25
C VAL A 93 -11.24 -12.47 3.70
N LEU A 94 -10.35 -13.02 4.52
CA LEU A 94 -10.60 -13.24 5.95
C LEU A 94 -10.95 -11.92 6.65
N LEU A 95 -12.03 -11.89 7.43
CA LEU A 95 -12.45 -10.68 8.16
C LEU A 95 -11.34 -10.15 9.08
N ALA A 96 -10.56 -11.05 9.67
CA ALA A 96 -9.46 -10.70 10.57
C ALA A 96 -8.28 -9.97 9.87
N SER A 97 -8.12 -10.10 8.55
CA SER A 97 -7.05 -9.40 7.82
C SER A 97 -7.43 -7.99 7.36
N ARG A 98 -8.73 -7.69 7.26
CA ARG A 98 -9.25 -6.38 6.80
C ARG A 98 -8.70 -5.16 7.55
N PRO A 99 -8.55 -5.18 8.89
CA PRO A 99 -7.97 -4.06 9.60
C PRO A 99 -6.55 -3.69 9.12
N TYR A 100 -5.73 -4.68 8.74
CA TYR A 100 -4.39 -4.43 8.22
C TYR A 100 -4.44 -3.77 6.84
N TYR A 101 -5.33 -4.25 5.95
CA TYR A 101 -5.50 -3.65 4.63
C TYR A 101 -5.99 -2.21 4.71
N ARG A 102 -6.96 -1.94 5.59
CA ARG A 102 -7.47 -0.58 5.86
C ARG A 102 -6.37 0.35 6.36
N GLN A 103 -5.63 -0.07 7.40
CA GLN A 103 -4.57 0.76 7.98
C GLN A 103 -3.43 1.00 6.99
N PHE A 104 -3.03 -0.02 6.23
CA PHE A 104 -2.03 0.16 5.18
C PHE A 104 -2.54 1.15 4.11
N TYR A 105 -3.78 0.99 3.63
CA TYR A 105 -4.40 1.94 2.71
C TYR A 105 -4.40 3.38 3.27
N THR A 106 -4.78 3.57 4.53
CA THR A 106 -4.75 4.90 5.18
C THR A 106 -3.34 5.48 5.21
N ILE A 107 -2.31 4.69 5.51
CA ILE A 107 -0.92 5.16 5.48
C ILE A 107 -0.53 5.66 4.07
N ILE A 108 -0.94 4.96 3.02
CA ILE A 108 -0.69 5.36 1.63
C ILE A 108 -1.47 6.64 1.28
N GLU A 109 -2.74 6.71 1.67
CA GLU A 109 -3.58 7.90 1.48
C GLU A 109 -2.97 9.13 2.16
N ASP A 110 -2.56 8.99 3.42
CA ASP A 110 -1.93 10.05 4.20
C ASP A 110 -0.64 10.54 3.53
N ARG A 111 0.20 9.62 3.03
CA ARG A 111 1.43 9.97 2.32
C ARG A 111 1.15 10.73 1.02
N ALA A 112 0.17 10.30 0.25
CA ALA A 112 -0.21 11.00 -0.98
C ALA A 112 -0.78 12.40 -0.68
N GLN A 113 -1.59 12.53 0.38
CA GLN A 113 -2.13 13.80 0.84
C GLN A 113 -1.04 14.75 1.35
N GLU A 114 -0.09 14.25 2.15
CA GLU A 114 1.07 15.01 2.64
C GLU A 114 1.87 15.61 1.48
N LEU A 115 2.22 14.79 0.49
CA LEU A 115 2.98 15.24 -0.68
C LEU A 115 2.16 16.18 -1.57
N ALA A 116 0.83 16.00 -1.66
CA ALA A 116 -0.02 16.94 -2.38
C ALA A 116 0.07 18.34 -1.77
N ILE A 117 -0.05 18.44 -0.45
CA ILE A 117 0.06 19.70 0.30
C ILE A 117 1.44 20.31 0.10
N ALA A 118 2.51 19.52 0.26
CA ALA A 118 3.88 19.99 0.13
C ALA A 118 4.19 20.57 -1.26
N HIS A 119 3.54 20.05 -2.30
CA HIS A 119 3.71 20.50 -3.69
C HIS A 119 2.65 21.49 -4.18
N GLY A 120 1.73 21.94 -3.30
CA GLY A 120 0.64 22.84 -3.69
C GLY A 120 -0.33 22.23 -4.71
N LYS A 121 -0.49 20.91 -4.71
CA LYS A 121 -1.37 20.16 -5.61
C LYS A 121 -2.67 19.78 -4.90
N ALA A 122 -3.75 19.69 -5.67
CA ALA A 122 -5.02 19.18 -5.15
C ALA A 122 -4.94 17.67 -4.92
N PHE A 123 -5.40 17.20 -3.76
CA PHE A 123 -5.63 15.78 -3.48
C PHE A 123 -7.13 15.51 -3.51
N ILE A 124 -7.56 14.65 -4.43
CA ILE A 124 -8.95 14.23 -4.56
C ILE A 124 -9.03 12.80 -4.09
N ARG A 125 -9.77 12.56 -2.99
CA ARG A 125 -10.10 11.20 -2.58
C ARG A 125 -11.00 10.58 -3.63
N ILE A 126 -10.52 9.51 -4.25
CA ILE A 126 -11.27 8.79 -5.29
C ILE A 126 -12.11 7.75 -4.57
N SER A 127 -13.42 7.76 -4.80
CA SER A 127 -14.31 6.67 -4.42
C SER A 127 -14.90 6.10 -5.69
N TYR A 128 -14.58 4.85 -6.02
CA TYR A 128 -15.33 4.16 -7.05
C TYR A 128 -16.60 3.63 -6.38
N LYS A 129 -17.73 4.25 -6.70
CA LYS A 129 -19.02 3.62 -6.40
C LYS A 129 -19.04 2.29 -7.15
N SER A 130 -19.07 1.19 -6.41
CA SER A 130 -19.26 -0.15 -6.96
C SER A 130 -20.59 -0.16 -7.74
N PHE A 131 -20.52 -0.59 -9.00
CA PHE A 131 -21.71 -0.85 -9.83
C PHE A 131 -22.44 -2.11 -9.36
#